data_AF-A0A2V8TTE0-F1
#
_entry.id   AF-A0A2V8TTE0-F1
#
_cell.length_a   1.000
_cell.length_b   1.000
_cell.length_c   1.000
_cell.angle_alpha   90.00
_cell.angle_beta   90.00
_cell.angle_gamma   90.00
#
_symmetry.space_group_name_H-M   'P 1'
#
loop_
_entity.id
_entity.type
_entity.pdbx_description
1 polymer ?
#
loop_
_entity_poly.entity_id
_entity_poly.type
_entity_poly.pdbx_seq_one_letter_code
_entity_poly.pdbx_strand_id
1 'polypeptide(L)'
;KKIIHYNFFDDKDHGGVDAIFGLDIPLMKLVNVFKSAAKRYGTEKRVLLLHGPVGSSKSTIVRLLKKGLEDYSRIPEGALYTFTWVVQGDIGRKKSDQNEIIACPMHEEPLHLVPEELRPEVLRMLNEGRPEAERVVLEGDLCPSCRQTYRELVLRYGGDWTKIVSHVRVRRLILSEKDRVGIGTFQPKDEKNQDSTELTGDINYRKIAEYGSDSDPRAFNFDGEFNVANRGLIEFIEVLKLEVAFLYDLLGASQEHKIKPKKFAQTDIDEVIIGHTNEPEYRKLQHNEFMEALRDRTVKIDIPYITKLSEEIKIYEKDYNPSRIKGKHIAPHTLEMAAMWAVLTRLEEPKKADLTLLQKLRLYNGKTLPGFTEDNVKELRKEAMREGMDGISPRYIQDKISNALVSDKGEGCINPFMVLNELESGLRHHSLITSEELRKRYRDLLGVVKQEYEDIAKNEVQRAISADEEAIARLCSNYIDNVKAYTQRERVRNKYTGQDEEPDERLMRSIEEKIDIPENRKDDFRREIM
;
A
#
# COMPACT_ATOMS: atom_id res chain seq x y z
N LYS A 1 -15.77 11.73 11.35
CA LYS A 1 -14.74 10.98 12.11
C LYS A 1 -13.39 11.60 11.78
N LYS A 2 -12.52 11.84 12.77
CA LYS A 2 -11.15 12.32 12.55
C LYS A 2 -10.40 11.26 11.75
N ILE A 3 -9.85 11.62 10.60
CA ILE A 3 -8.97 10.74 9.81
C ILE A 3 -7.58 10.88 10.40
N ILE A 4 -6.95 9.74 10.70
CA ILE A 4 -5.59 9.67 11.25
C ILE A 4 -4.68 9.20 10.12
N HIS A 5 -3.68 10.03 9.82
CA HIS A 5 -2.59 9.67 8.96
C HIS A 5 -1.47 9.04 9.80
N TYR A 6 -0.98 7.87 9.41
CA TYR A 6 0.05 7.13 10.15
C TYR A 6 1.39 7.27 9.42
N ASN A 7 2.30 8.04 10.01
CA ASN A 7 3.64 8.30 9.44
C ASN A 7 4.45 7.03 9.16
N PHE A 8 4.14 5.91 9.83
CA PHE A 8 4.73 4.59 9.56
C PHE A 8 4.64 4.21 8.07
N PHE A 9 3.52 4.51 7.41
CA PHE A 9 3.30 4.15 6.01
C PHE A 9 3.90 5.15 5.01
N ASP A 10 4.51 6.23 5.48
CA ASP A 10 5.27 7.16 4.64
C ASP A 10 6.65 6.62 4.29
N ASP A 11 7.12 5.59 5.00
CA ASP A 11 8.42 4.94 4.78
C ASP A 11 9.61 5.92 4.83
N LYS A 12 9.51 6.95 5.68
CA LYS A 12 10.50 8.05 5.76
C LYS A 12 11.90 7.55 6.09
N ASP A 13 12.01 6.58 7.00
CA ASP A 13 13.29 6.02 7.45
C ASP A 13 14.00 5.22 6.33
N HIS A 14 13.27 4.82 5.28
CA HIS A 14 13.82 4.16 4.08
C HIS A 14 13.72 5.04 2.83
N GLY A 15 13.63 6.36 2.99
CA GLY A 15 13.64 7.32 1.87
C GLY A 15 12.34 7.36 1.06
N GLY A 16 11.22 6.90 1.61
CA GLY A 16 9.91 6.92 0.97
C GLY A 16 9.76 5.95 -0.20
N VAL A 17 10.66 4.96 -0.31
CA VAL A 17 10.71 4.02 -1.44
C VAL A 17 9.46 3.14 -1.49
N ASP A 18 8.78 2.92 -0.37
CA ASP A 18 7.54 2.14 -0.28
C ASP A 18 6.35 2.93 0.26
N ALA A 19 6.48 4.27 0.29
CA ALA A 19 5.45 5.19 0.78
C ALA A 19 4.06 4.89 0.16
N ILE A 20 3.03 4.91 1.02
CA ILE A 20 1.64 4.68 0.65
C ILE A 20 0.86 5.98 0.74
N PHE A 21 0.22 6.36 -0.37
CA PHE A 21 -0.55 7.59 -0.49
C PHE A 21 -2.06 7.32 -0.48
N GLY A 22 -2.86 8.28 -0.01
CA GLY A 22 -4.33 8.28 -0.15
C GLY A 22 -5.13 7.13 0.47
N LEU A 23 -4.53 6.25 1.27
CA LEU A 23 -5.19 5.06 1.87
C LEU A 23 -5.44 5.17 3.38
N ASP A 24 -5.52 6.38 3.93
CA ASP A 24 -5.66 6.59 5.39
C ASP A 24 -6.82 5.81 6.01
N ILE A 25 -8.00 5.79 5.36
CA ILE A 25 -9.19 5.12 5.90
C ILE A 25 -9.00 3.58 5.96
N PRO A 26 -8.60 2.89 4.87
CA PRO A 26 -8.20 1.49 4.94
C PRO A 26 -7.12 1.20 5.99
N LEU A 27 -6.06 2.02 6.04
CA LEU A 27 -4.96 1.84 7.01
C LEU A 27 -5.43 2.03 8.45
N MET A 28 -6.34 2.96 8.71
CA MET A 28 -6.99 3.10 10.02
C MET A 28 -7.76 1.85 10.42
N LYS A 29 -8.47 1.19 9.48
CA LYS A 29 -9.15 -0.09 9.78
C LYS A 29 -8.13 -1.16 10.16
N LEU A 30 -7.04 -1.27 9.40
CA LEU A 30 -5.94 -2.20 9.70
C LEU A 30 -5.32 -1.96 11.08
N VAL A 31 -4.96 -0.72 11.39
CA VAL A 31 -4.37 -0.38 12.70
C VAL A 31 -5.36 -0.61 13.85
N ASN A 32 -6.65 -0.37 13.65
CA ASN A 32 -7.66 -0.65 14.67
C ASN A 32 -7.78 -2.16 14.94
N VAL A 33 -7.59 -2.99 13.92
CA VAL A 33 -7.55 -4.44 14.07
C VAL A 33 -6.34 -4.86 14.91
N PHE A 34 -5.14 -4.33 14.63
CA PHE A 34 -3.97 -4.59 15.48
C PHE A 34 -4.17 -4.12 16.92
N LYS A 35 -4.76 -2.93 17.14
CA LYS A 35 -5.09 -2.44 18.49
C LYS A 35 -6.09 -3.35 19.22
N SER A 36 -7.07 -3.89 18.51
CA SER A 36 -8.03 -4.84 19.09
C SER A 36 -7.38 -6.17 19.43
N ALA A 37 -6.47 -6.67 18.58
CA ALA A 37 -5.73 -7.90 18.81
C ALA A 37 -4.74 -7.77 19.97
N ALA A 38 -3.99 -6.66 20.04
CA ALA A 38 -3.07 -6.37 21.15
C ALA A 38 -3.77 -6.30 22.51
N LYS A 39 -5.07 -5.95 22.53
CA LYS A 39 -5.92 -5.93 23.72
C LYS A 39 -6.68 -7.24 23.98
N ARG A 40 -6.48 -8.28 23.16
CA ARG A 40 -7.12 -9.60 23.30
C ARG A 40 -8.65 -9.55 23.27
N TYR A 41 -9.21 -8.70 22.40
CA TYR A 41 -10.67 -8.58 22.23
C TYR A 41 -11.24 -9.57 21.18
N GLY A 42 -10.56 -10.69 20.93
CA GLY A 42 -10.98 -11.76 20.02
C GLY A 42 -10.51 -11.60 18.57
N THR A 43 -9.89 -10.47 18.22
CA THR A 43 -9.39 -10.23 16.85
C THR A 43 -8.04 -10.90 16.61
N GLU A 44 -7.29 -11.20 17.66
CA GLU A 44 -6.06 -11.99 17.63
C GLU A 44 -6.26 -13.41 17.08
N LYS A 45 -7.47 -13.96 17.20
CA LYS A 45 -7.83 -15.31 16.73
C LYS A 45 -8.32 -15.36 15.27
N ARG A 46 -7.96 -14.36 14.46
CA ARG A 46 -8.47 -14.20 13.08
C ARG A 46 -7.36 -13.84 12.12
N VAL A 47 -7.47 -14.37 10.90
CA VAL A 47 -6.58 -14.06 9.78
C VAL A 47 -6.91 -12.69 9.22
N LEU A 48 -5.91 -11.84 9.02
CA LEU A 48 -6.11 -10.54 8.37
C LEU A 48 -6.10 -10.72 6.86
N LEU A 49 -7.23 -10.45 6.20
CA LEU A 49 -7.36 -10.62 4.76
C LEU A 49 -7.39 -9.26 4.06
N LEU A 50 -6.28 -8.87 3.44
CA LEU A 50 -6.20 -7.69 2.59
C LEU A 50 -6.80 -8.00 1.22
N HIS A 51 -7.89 -7.33 0.88
CA HIS A 51 -8.66 -7.60 -0.34
C HIS A 51 -8.72 -6.36 -1.22
N GLY A 52 -8.54 -6.50 -2.53
CA GLY A 52 -8.66 -5.38 -3.47
C GLY A 52 -8.02 -5.64 -4.83
N PRO A 53 -8.10 -4.69 -5.76
CA PRO A 53 -7.61 -4.88 -7.12
C PRO A 53 -6.08 -4.96 -7.21
N VAL A 54 -5.55 -5.49 -8.31
CA VAL A 54 -4.10 -5.67 -8.49
C VAL A 54 -3.39 -4.33 -8.52
N GLY A 55 -2.33 -4.16 -7.72
CA GLY A 55 -1.63 -2.87 -7.64
C GLY A 55 -2.25 -1.85 -6.69
N SER A 56 -3.17 -2.25 -5.81
CA SER A 56 -3.72 -1.40 -4.73
C SER A 56 -2.83 -1.35 -3.46
N SER A 57 -1.52 -1.56 -3.57
CA SER A 57 -0.57 -1.51 -2.43
C SER A 57 -0.71 -2.58 -1.34
N LYS A 58 -1.52 -3.63 -1.50
CA LYS A 58 -1.66 -4.72 -0.49
C LYS A 58 -0.32 -5.32 -0.05
N SER A 59 0.48 -5.82 -0.98
CA SER A 59 1.80 -6.40 -0.67
C SER A 59 2.79 -5.34 -0.18
N THR A 60 2.63 -4.07 -0.60
CA THR A 60 3.43 -2.95 -0.07
C THR A 60 3.14 -2.71 1.41
N ILE A 61 1.87 -2.78 1.83
CA ILE A 61 1.49 -2.68 3.25
C ILE A 61 2.19 -3.77 4.06
N VAL A 62 2.12 -5.03 3.62
CA VAL A 62 2.73 -6.15 4.36
C VAL A 62 4.25 -6.03 4.39
N ARG A 63 4.88 -5.63 3.29
CA ARG A 63 6.32 -5.35 3.24
C ARG A 63 6.75 -4.25 4.21
N LEU A 64 5.98 -3.19 4.35
CA LEU A 64 6.25 -2.14 5.36
C LEU A 64 6.11 -2.69 6.78
N LEU A 65 5.09 -3.52 7.05
CA LEU A 65 4.93 -4.17 8.35
C LEU A 65 6.13 -5.06 8.70
N LYS A 66 6.62 -5.86 7.73
CA LYS A 66 7.82 -6.69 7.88
C LYS A 66 9.06 -5.87 8.20
N LYS A 67 9.38 -4.88 7.37
CA LYS A 67 10.51 -3.97 7.60
C LYS A 67 10.42 -3.28 8.95
N GLY A 68 9.25 -2.69 9.25
CA GLY A 68 9.02 -2.02 10.51
C GLY A 68 9.15 -2.94 11.72
N LEU A 69 8.74 -4.20 11.61
CA LEU A 69 8.91 -5.20 12.66
C LEU A 69 10.39 -5.57 12.84
N GLU A 70 11.16 -5.73 11.75
CA GLU A 70 12.62 -5.93 11.83
C GLU A 70 13.31 -4.77 12.54
N ASP A 71 13.03 -3.53 12.12
CA ASP A 71 13.64 -2.32 12.69
C ASP A 71 13.26 -2.15 14.16
N TYR A 72 11.99 -2.34 14.49
CA TYR A 72 11.50 -2.29 15.87
C TYR A 72 12.18 -3.37 16.73
N SER A 73 12.40 -4.57 16.17
CA SER A 73 13.08 -5.65 16.89
C SER A 73 14.56 -5.36 17.21
N ARG A 74 15.16 -4.29 16.65
CA ARG A 74 16.56 -3.90 16.91
C ARG A 74 16.70 -2.87 18.02
N ILE A 75 15.66 -2.11 18.31
CA ILE A 75 15.67 -1.09 19.37
C ILE A 75 15.28 -1.67 20.74
N PRO A 76 15.60 -1.00 21.85
CA PRO A 76 15.26 -1.48 23.19
C PRO A 76 13.76 -1.69 23.42
N GLU A 77 12.91 -0.84 22.84
CA GLU A 77 11.45 -0.86 23.01
C GLU A 77 10.79 -2.07 22.34
N GLY A 78 11.37 -2.58 21.25
CA GLY A 78 10.92 -3.79 20.58
C GLY A 78 11.70 -5.03 21.02
N ALA A 79 12.16 -5.06 22.26
CA ALA A 79 13.01 -6.14 22.74
C ALA A 79 12.29 -7.48 22.92
N LEU A 80 12.62 -8.42 22.04
CA LEU A 80 12.26 -9.82 22.10
C LEU A 80 13.46 -10.67 22.54
N TYR A 81 13.17 -11.71 23.31
CA TYR A 81 14.15 -12.66 23.81
C TYR A 81 13.72 -14.09 23.47
N THR A 82 14.71 -14.95 23.30
CA THR A 82 14.56 -16.40 23.19
C THR A 82 15.72 -17.08 23.90
N PHE A 83 15.86 -18.40 23.80
CA PHE A 83 16.88 -19.13 24.52
C PHE A 83 17.56 -20.23 23.70
N THR A 84 18.73 -20.64 24.18
CA THR A 84 19.46 -21.83 23.73
C THR A 84 19.72 -22.73 24.92
N TRP A 85 19.66 -24.04 24.71
CA TRP A 85 20.15 -25.04 25.65
C TRP A 85 21.67 -25.18 25.52
N VAL A 86 22.36 -25.26 26.65
CA VAL A 86 23.80 -25.52 26.78
C VAL A 86 23.95 -26.85 27.50
N VAL A 87 24.14 -27.89 26.70
CA VAL A 87 24.04 -29.27 27.13
C VAL A 87 25.44 -29.89 27.19
N GLN A 88 25.80 -30.48 28.34
CA GLN A 88 27.05 -31.25 28.47
C GLN A 88 26.84 -32.66 27.93
N GLY A 89 27.85 -33.23 27.26
CA GLY A 89 27.82 -34.38 26.35
C GLY A 89 27.31 -35.75 26.83
N ASP A 90 26.51 -35.80 27.90
CA ASP A 90 25.80 -36.99 28.36
C ASP A 90 24.28 -36.96 28.06
N ILE A 91 23.72 -35.81 27.66
CA ILE A 91 22.28 -35.66 27.38
C ILE A 91 21.96 -35.96 25.90
N GLY A 92 22.99 -36.26 25.08
CA GLY A 92 22.87 -36.89 23.77
C GLY A 92 23.65 -38.21 23.72
N ARG A 93 23.29 -39.13 22.82
CA ARG A 93 24.00 -40.42 22.62
C ARG A 93 25.47 -40.26 22.17
N LYS A 94 25.91 -39.04 21.84
CA LYS A 94 27.31 -38.74 21.49
C LYS A 94 28.06 -38.33 22.75
N LYS A 95 28.91 -39.23 23.27
CA LYS A 95 29.93 -38.88 24.26
C LYS A 95 30.89 -37.87 23.63
N SER A 96 30.73 -36.60 23.95
CA SER A 96 31.68 -35.54 23.55
C SER A 96 31.98 -34.65 24.74
N ASP A 97 33.26 -34.36 25.00
CA ASP A 97 33.69 -33.47 26.09
C ASP A 97 33.34 -31.98 25.86
N GLN A 98 32.63 -31.65 24.78
CA GLN A 98 32.24 -30.29 24.43
C GLN A 98 30.78 -30.01 24.78
N ASN A 99 30.52 -28.77 25.22
CA ASN A 99 29.15 -28.28 25.39
C ASN A 99 28.47 -28.19 24.01
N GLU A 100 27.33 -28.85 23.87
CA GLU A 100 26.45 -28.70 22.72
C GLU A 100 25.51 -27.52 22.94
N ILE A 101 25.48 -26.58 22.00
CA ILE A 101 24.57 -25.43 22.02
C ILE A 101 23.41 -25.73 21.08
N ILE A 102 22.21 -25.89 21.63
CA ILE A 102 21.00 -26.22 20.88
C ILE A 102 20.04 -25.03 20.98
N ALA A 103 19.83 -24.32 19.88
CA ALA A 103 18.87 -23.22 19.85
C ALA A 103 17.43 -23.74 19.94
N CYS A 104 16.55 -23.01 20.63
CA CYS A 104 15.11 -23.23 20.49
C CYS A 104 14.72 -23.04 19.01
N PRO A 105 14.17 -24.07 18.34
CA PRO A 105 13.90 -24.01 16.91
C PRO A 105 12.66 -23.17 16.59
N MET A 106 11.81 -22.90 17.59
CA MET A 106 10.62 -22.05 17.48
C MET A 106 10.86 -20.63 18.02
N HIS A 107 12.07 -20.29 18.46
CA HIS A 107 12.37 -18.97 19.06
C HIS A 107 11.45 -18.55 20.21
N GLU A 108 11.02 -19.52 21.02
CA GLU A 108 10.01 -19.36 22.07
C GLU A 108 10.37 -18.34 23.15
N GLU A 109 9.33 -17.89 23.85
CA GLU A 109 9.40 -17.02 25.02
C GLU A 109 10.10 -17.76 26.18
N PRO A 110 11.23 -17.24 26.70
CA PRO A 110 11.95 -17.86 27.81
C PRO A 110 11.10 -18.15 29.06
N LEU A 111 10.04 -17.36 29.31
CA LEU A 111 9.14 -17.62 30.44
C LEU A 111 8.40 -18.97 30.36
N HIS A 112 8.33 -19.63 29.19
CA HIS A 112 7.79 -20.99 29.08
C HIS A 112 8.59 -22.03 29.87
N LEU A 113 9.85 -21.74 30.20
CA LEU A 113 10.72 -22.60 31.03
C LEU A 113 10.32 -22.60 32.52
N VAL A 114 9.50 -21.64 32.95
CA VAL A 114 8.98 -21.60 34.33
C VAL A 114 7.95 -22.72 34.50
N PRO A 115 8.03 -23.52 35.58
CA PRO A 115 7.07 -24.59 35.86
C PRO A 115 5.65 -24.05 35.87
N GLU A 116 4.71 -24.82 35.32
CA GLU A 116 3.33 -24.38 35.08
C GLU A 116 2.65 -23.89 36.36
N GLU A 117 2.92 -24.55 37.50
CA GLU A 117 2.35 -24.21 38.80
C GLU A 117 2.85 -22.85 39.33
N LEU A 118 4.03 -22.40 38.90
CA LEU A 118 4.65 -21.15 39.35
C LEU A 118 4.36 -19.97 38.41
N ARG A 119 3.92 -20.23 37.17
CA ARG A 119 3.63 -19.19 36.17
C ARG A 119 2.63 -18.13 36.69
N PRO A 120 1.52 -18.47 37.37
CA PRO A 120 0.57 -17.45 37.86
C PRO A 120 1.20 -16.49 38.88
N GLU A 121 2.04 -17.00 39.78
CA GLU A 121 2.73 -16.18 40.77
C GLU A 121 3.78 -15.27 40.12
N VAL A 122 4.60 -15.82 39.22
CA VAL A 122 5.61 -15.05 38.49
C VAL A 122 4.96 -13.96 37.63
N LEU A 123 3.89 -14.26 36.91
CA LEU A 123 3.15 -13.27 36.12
C LEU A 123 2.53 -12.18 37.00
N ARG A 124 2.02 -12.52 38.18
CA ARG A 124 1.52 -11.53 39.13
C ARG A 124 2.62 -10.57 39.56
N MET A 125 3.81 -11.09 39.89
CA MET A 125 4.97 -10.27 40.27
C MET A 125 5.46 -9.39 39.11
N LEU A 126 5.57 -9.95 37.90
CA LEU A 126 6.03 -9.20 36.72
C LEU A 126 5.07 -8.08 36.34
N ASN A 127 3.77 -8.28 36.54
CA ASN A 127 2.72 -7.34 36.16
C ASN A 127 2.31 -6.35 37.25
N GLU A 128 2.88 -6.46 38.45
CA GLU A 128 2.60 -5.55 39.55
C GLU A 128 2.94 -4.10 39.15
N GLY A 129 1.99 -3.19 39.32
CA GLY A 129 2.14 -1.77 38.94
C GLY A 129 2.12 -1.46 37.44
N ARG A 130 2.01 -2.46 36.55
CA ARG A 130 1.97 -2.23 35.09
C ARG A 130 0.57 -1.86 34.60
N PRO A 131 0.45 -0.90 33.67
CA PRO A 131 -0.81 -0.63 32.98
C PRO A 131 -1.22 -1.84 32.15
N GLU A 132 -2.53 -2.00 31.90
CA GLU A 132 -3.08 -3.16 31.17
C GLU A 132 -2.39 -3.42 29.82
N ALA A 133 -2.03 -2.35 29.10
CA ALA A 133 -1.37 -2.42 27.79
C ALA A 133 0.08 -2.94 27.82
N GLU A 134 0.72 -2.98 29.00
CA GLU A 134 2.13 -3.39 29.18
C GLU A 134 2.27 -4.66 30.02
N ARG A 135 1.14 -5.30 30.34
CA ARG A 135 1.15 -6.56 31.10
C ARG A 135 1.73 -7.67 30.23
N VAL A 136 2.69 -8.37 30.80
CA VAL A 136 3.24 -9.62 30.26
C VAL A 136 2.16 -10.70 30.37
N VAL A 137 1.87 -11.33 29.25
CA VAL A 137 0.98 -12.49 29.19
C VAL A 137 1.77 -13.65 28.62
N LEU A 138 1.60 -14.82 29.20
CA LEU A 138 2.26 -16.05 28.77
C LEU A 138 1.18 -17.04 28.35
N GLU A 139 1.22 -17.45 27.09
CA GLU A 139 0.32 -18.44 26.50
C GLU A 139 1.13 -19.51 25.79
N GLY A 140 0.55 -20.71 25.68
CA GLY A 140 1.22 -21.86 25.07
C GLY A 140 2.28 -22.50 25.96
N ASP A 141 2.93 -23.51 25.41
CA ASP A 141 3.96 -24.32 26.08
C ASP A 141 5.20 -24.55 25.22
N LEU A 142 6.24 -25.10 25.86
CA LEU A 142 7.47 -25.51 25.17
C LEU A 142 7.17 -26.47 24.02
N CYS A 143 7.79 -26.17 22.88
CA CYS A 143 7.71 -26.94 21.66
C CYS A 143 8.24 -28.35 21.89
N PRO A 144 7.85 -29.34 21.07
CA PRO A 144 8.20 -30.73 21.29
C PRO A 144 9.71 -30.99 21.48
N SER A 145 10.58 -30.27 20.75
CA SER A 145 12.05 -30.38 20.89
C SER A 145 12.58 -29.83 22.22
N CYS A 146 12.17 -28.62 22.60
CA CYS A 146 12.55 -28.01 23.87
C CYS A 146 11.99 -28.80 25.07
N ARG A 147 10.75 -29.29 24.97
CA ARG A 147 10.11 -30.11 25.99
C ARG A 147 10.85 -31.43 26.20
N GLN A 148 11.33 -32.06 25.12
CA GLN A 148 12.14 -33.29 25.23
C GLN A 148 13.44 -33.01 26.00
N THR A 149 14.14 -31.93 25.65
CA THR A 149 15.38 -31.52 26.35
C THR A 149 15.11 -31.20 27.83
N TYR A 150 14.05 -30.45 28.12
CA TYR A 150 13.62 -30.14 29.49
C TYR A 150 13.36 -31.43 30.28
N ARG A 151 12.64 -32.40 29.70
CA ARG A 151 12.32 -33.68 30.35
C ARG A 151 13.57 -34.50 30.69
N GLU A 152 14.55 -34.55 29.80
CA GLU A 152 15.82 -35.24 30.04
C GLU A 152 16.59 -34.61 31.21
N LEU A 153 16.59 -33.28 31.31
CA LEU A 153 17.19 -32.56 32.44
C LEU A 153 16.42 -32.76 33.75
N VAL A 154 15.09 -32.81 33.72
CA VAL A 154 14.25 -33.15 34.88
C VAL A 154 14.63 -34.53 35.42
N LEU A 155 14.78 -35.53 34.54
CA LEU A 155 15.18 -36.88 34.94
C LEU A 155 16.59 -36.90 35.53
N ARG A 156 17.54 -36.16 34.94
CA ARG A 156 18.93 -36.10 35.42
C ARG A 156 19.06 -35.46 36.80
N TYR A 157 18.30 -34.39 37.06
CA TYR A 157 18.43 -33.59 38.28
C TYR A 157 17.31 -33.83 39.30
N GLY A 158 16.46 -34.83 39.09
CA GLY A 158 15.36 -35.16 39.99
C GLY A 158 14.36 -34.00 40.16
N GLY A 159 14.18 -33.18 39.12
CA GLY A 159 13.29 -32.02 39.16
C GLY A 159 13.84 -30.74 39.80
N ASP A 160 15.14 -30.67 40.13
CA ASP A 160 15.78 -29.43 40.61
C ASP A 160 15.81 -28.36 39.49
N TRP A 161 14.80 -27.48 39.49
CA TRP A 161 14.63 -26.46 38.46
C TRP A 161 15.82 -25.52 38.32
N THR A 162 16.49 -25.18 39.42
CA THR A 162 17.66 -24.29 39.43
C THR A 162 18.80 -24.88 38.59
N LYS A 163 19.02 -26.19 38.69
CA LYS A 163 20.00 -26.90 37.85
C LYS A 163 19.54 -26.99 36.40
N ILE A 164 18.25 -27.20 36.14
CA ILE A 164 17.71 -27.25 34.77
C ILE A 164 17.93 -25.91 34.06
N VAL A 165 17.57 -24.78 34.68
CA VAL A 165 17.74 -23.46 34.07
C VAL A 165 19.19 -23.02 33.96
N SER A 166 20.11 -23.63 34.71
CA SER A 166 21.55 -23.39 34.51
C SER A 166 22.06 -23.84 33.14
N HIS A 167 21.31 -24.73 32.45
CA HIS A 167 21.54 -25.12 31.07
C HIS A 167 20.92 -24.17 30.05
N VAL A 168 20.25 -23.09 30.48
CA VAL A 168 19.56 -22.17 29.57
C VAL A 168 20.36 -20.88 29.45
N ARG A 169 20.61 -20.46 28.22
CA ARG A 169 21.15 -19.14 27.91
C ARG A 169 20.10 -18.33 27.17
N VAL A 170 19.56 -17.32 27.84
CA VAL A 170 18.68 -16.32 27.21
C VAL A 170 19.51 -15.43 26.29
N ARG A 171 18.97 -15.15 25.10
CA ARG A 171 19.59 -14.31 24.07
C ARG A 171 18.56 -13.37 23.46
N ARG A 172 19.03 -12.27 22.90
CA ARG A 172 18.21 -11.36 22.10
C ARG A 172 17.73 -12.06 20.83
N LEU A 173 16.45 -11.88 20.51
CA LEU A 173 15.85 -12.26 19.24
C LEU A 173 15.72 -11.01 18.37
N ILE A 174 16.41 -10.99 17.24
CA ILE A 174 16.26 -9.95 16.21
C ILE A 174 15.54 -10.61 15.05
N LEU A 175 14.45 -10.00 14.60
CA LEU A 175 13.64 -10.52 13.51
C LEU A 175 14.30 -10.15 12.18
N SER A 176 14.20 -11.04 11.20
CA SER A 176 14.73 -10.83 9.87
C SER A 176 14.00 -11.70 8.84
N GLU A 177 13.41 -11.07 7.83
CA GLU A 177 12.85 -11.78 6.67
C GLU A 177 13.96 -12.49 5.89
N LYS A 178 15.10 -11.83 5.69
CA LYS A 178 16.23 -12.37 4.92
C LYS A 178 16.81 -13.64 5.55
N ASP A 179 16.97 -13.65 6.87
CA ASP A 179 17.51 -14.80 7.59
C ASP A 179 16.43 -15.79 8.03
N ARG A 180 15.16 -15.57 7.63
CA ARG A 180 13.99 -16.39 8.00
C ARG A 180 13.87 -16.55 9.52
N VAL A 181 13.81 -15.43 10.24
CA VAL A 181 13.65 -15.37 11.70
C VAL A 181 12.48 -14.45 12.06
N GLY A 182 11.38 -15.05 12.51
CA GLY A 182 10.14 -14.37 12.92
C GLY A 182 9.37 -13.68 11.80
N ILE A 183 9.80 -13.81 10.55
CA ILE A 183 9.07 -13.31 9.38
C ILE A 183 9.03 -14.41 8.32
N GLY A 184 7.83 -14.93 8.08
CA GLY A 184 7.57 -15.97 7.08
C GLY A 184 6.80 -15.43 5.88
N THR A 185 6.99 -16.07 4.72
CA THR A 185 6.26 -15.72 3.50
C THR A 185 5.92 -16.98 2.74
N PHE A 186 4.63 -17.25 2.62
CA PHE A 186 4.10 -18.33 1.82
C PHE A 186 3.53 -17.80 0.51
N GLN A 187 4.00 -18.36 -0.60
CA GLN A 187 3.47 -18.09 -1.93
C GLN A 187 2.99 -19.40 -2.57
N PRO A 188 1.73 -19.48 -3.04
CA PRO A 188 1.23 -20.65 -3.74
C PRO A 188 2.07 -20.88 -5.00
N LYS A 189 2.71 -22.06 -5.05
CA LYS A 189 3.21 -22.67 -6.29
C LYS A 189 2.05 -23.41 -6.97
N ASP A 190 2.33 -24.05 -8.11
CA ASP A 190 1.37 -24.92 -8.81
C ASP A 190 0.61 -25.81 -7.80
N GLU A 191 -0.73 -25.74 -7.81
CA GLU A 191 -1.62 -26.35 -6.81
C GLU A 191 -1.23 -27.80 -6.54
N LYS A 192 -0.97 -28.56 -7.62
CA LYS A 192 -0.64 -29.99 -7.58
C LYS A 192 0.66 -30.36 -6.86
N ASN A 193 1.54 -29.38 -6.60
CA ASN A 193 2.85 -29.59 -5.99
C ASN A 193 2.98 -28.94 -4.60
N GLN A 194 1.86 -28.56 -3.96
CA GLN A 194 1.89 -27.99 -2.62
C GLN A 194 1.97 -29.12 -1.57
N ASP A 195 2.96 -29.06 -0.67
CA ASP A 195 3.05 -29.96 0.49
C ASP A 195 2.87 -29.18 1.80
N SER A 196 1.95 -29.65 2.66
CA SER A 196 1.70 -29.14 4.02
C SER A 196 2.97 -29.02 4.89
N THR A 197 4.02 -29.77 4.56
CA THR A 197 5.33 -29.67 5.21
C THR A 197 5.99 -28.30 5.00
N GLU A 198 5.71 -27.60 3.89
CA GLU A 198 6.19 -26.23 3.67
C GLU A 198 5.66 -25.25 4.74
N LEU A 199 4.51 -25.53 5.35
CA LEU A 199 3.95 -24.73 6.44
C LEU A 199 4.38 -25.20 7.84
N THR A 200 4.44 -26.51 8.05
CA THR A 200 4.53 -27.10 9.40
C THR A 200 5.87 -27.78 9.73
N GLY A 201 6.78 -27.89 8.76
CA GLY A 201 8.07 -28.56 8.87
C GLY A 201 8.03 -30.03 8.45
N ASP A 202 9.19 -30.69 8.47
CA ASP A 202 9.35 -32.07 8.01
C ASP A 202 10.25 -32.94 8.89
N ILE A 203 10.26 -34.24 8.60
CA ILE A 203 11.09 -35.22 9.33
C ILE A 203 12.49 -35.23 8.74
N ASN A 204 13.49 -35.07 9.60
CA ASN A 204 14.90 -35.16 9.23
C ASN A 204 15.42 -36.60 9.34
N TYR A 205 15.42 -37.33 8.22
CA TYR A 205 15.89 -38.71 8.14
C TYR A 205 17.33 -38.93 8.63
N ARG A 206 18.21 -37.92 8.52
CA ARG A 206 19.58 -38.02 9.05
C ARG A 206 19.58 -38.04 10.57
N LYS A 207 18.80 -37.18 11.20
CA LYS A 207 18.66 -37.12 12.66
C LYS A 207 17.94 -38.35 13.24
N ILE A 208 17.09 -39.02 12.45
CA ILE A 208 16.50 -40.30 12.87
C ILE A 208 17.60 -41.34 13.16
N ALA A 209 18.66 -41.40 12.36
CA ALA A 209 19.77 -42.31 12.63
C ALA A 209 20.51 -41.97 13.94
N GLU A 210 20.53 -40.70 14.34
CA GLU A 210 21.16 -40.23 15.57
C GLU A 210 20.30 -40.51 16.81
N TYR A 211 19.01 -40.19 16.75
CA TYR A 211 18.08 -40.32 17.89
C TYR A 211 17.38 -41.68 17.96
N GLY A 212 17.37 -42.43 16.84
CA GLY A 212 16.88 -43.81 16.74
C GLY A 212 15.38 -43.96 16.52
N SER A 213 14.61 -42.88 16.35
CA SER A 213 13.17 -42.94 16.06
C SER A 213 12.70 -41.72 15.26
N ASP A 214 11.75 -41.93 14.35
CA ASP A 214 11.02 -40.88 13.65
C ASP A 214 9.97 -40.17 14.53
N SER A 215 9.78 -40.65 15.76
CA SER A 215 8.90 -40.06 16.77
C SER A 215 9.65 -39.19 17.78
N ASP A 216 11.00 -39.14 17.74
CA ASP A 216 11.78 -38.22 18.57
C ASP A 216 11.66 -36.79 18.01
N PRO A 217 11.13 -35.81 18.77
CA PRO A 217 10.94 -34.44 18.29
C PRO A 217 12.21 -33.74 17.82
N ARG A 218 13.39 -34.17 18.28
CA ARG A 218 14.68 -33.61 17.85
C ARG A 218 15.06 -34.04 16.44
N ALA A 219 14.44 -35.10 15.93
CA ALA A 219 14.55 -35.54 14.55
C ALA A 219 13.59 -34.81 13.59
N PHE A 220 12.81 -33.84 14.07
CA PHE A 220 11.96 -32.98 13.26
C PHE A 220 12.67 -31.66 12.92
N ASN A 221 12.51 -31.18 11.69
CA ASN A 221 12.88 -29.82 11.29
C ASN A 221 11.67 -28.91 11.49
N PHE A 222 11.81 -27.93 12.38
CA PHE A 222 10.80 -26.87 12.56
C PHE A 222 11.17 -25.69 11.66
N ASP A 223 11.08 -25.88 10.34
CA ASP A 223 11.49 -24.92 9.32
C ASP A 223 10.39 -24.57 8.31
N GLY A 224 9.17 -25.03 8.58
CA GLY A 224 7.97 -24.58 7.89
C GLY A 224 7.68 -23.11 8.16
N GLU A 225 6.91 -22.47 7.28
CA GLU A 225 6.69 -21.01 7.37
C GLU A 225 6.05 -20.57 8.69
N PHE A 226 5.18 -21.38 9.32
CA PHE A 226 4.64 -21.10 10.66
C PHE A 226 5.69 -21.25 11.77
N ASN A 227 6.70 -22.11 11.58
CA ASN A 227 7.79 -22.23 12.53
C ASN A 227 8.73 -21.03 12.43
N VAL A 228 9.05 -20.65 11.20
CA VAL A 228 9.93 -19.52 10.86
C VAL A 228 9.33 -18.20 11.32
N ALA A 229 8.04 -17.98 11.14
CA ALA A 229 7.35 -16.73 11.46
C ALA A 229 7.05 -16.55 12.97
N ASN A 230 7.31 -17.56 13.80
CA ASN A 230 7.01 -17.51 15.21
C ASN A 230 7.65 -16.30 15.89
N ARG A 231 6.90 -15.65 16.80
CA ARG A 231 7.21 -14.37 17.47
C ARG A 231 7.17 -13.15 16.56
N GLY A 232 6.62 -13.26 15.35
CA GLY A 232 6.47 -12.13 14.44
C GLY A 232 5.27 -12.26 13.53
N LEU A 233 5.48 -12.39 12.21
CA LEU A 233 4.40 -12.34 11.23
C LEU A 233 4.62 -13.29 10.05
N ILE A 234 3.52 -13.83 9.53
CA ILE A 234 3.49 -14.63 8.30
C ILE A 234 2.62 -13.96 7.24
N GLU A 235 3.15 -13.85 6.02
CA GLU A 235 2.42 -13.38 4.85
C GLU A 235 1.97 -14.54 3.96
N PHE A 236 0.68 -14.63 3.64
CA PHE A 236 0.14 -15.50 2.60
C PHE A 236 -0.19 -14.69 1.34
N ILE A 237 0.65 -14.83 0.32
CA ILE A 237 0.50 -14.17 -0.97
C ILE A 237 -0.59 -14.89 -1.77
N GLU A 238 -1.63 -14.18 -2.21
CA GLU A 238 -2.75 -14.79 -2.95
C GLU A 238 -3.38 -15.98 -2.21
N VAL A 239 -3.64 -15.82 -0.91
CA VAL A 239 -4.12 -16.88 0.00
C VAL A 239 -5.33 -17.68 -0.50
N LEU A 240 -6.18 -17.10 -1.34
CA LEU A 240 -7.35 -17.77 -1.91
C LEU A 240 -7.05 -18.66 -3.12
N LYS A 241 -5.79 -18.73 -3.57
CA LYS A 241 -5.32 -19.72 -4.56
C LYS A 241 -4.74 -20.97 -3.91
N LEU A 242 -4.72 -21.04 -2.58
CA LEU A 242 -4.24 -22.21 -1.86
C LEU A 242 -5.21 -23.37 -2.03
N GLU A 243 -4.67 -24.58 -2.02
CA GLU A 243 -5.53 -25.77 -1.92
C GLU A 243 -6.27 -25.78 -0.57
N VAL A 244 -7.44 -26.40 -0.57
CA VAL A 244 -8.36 -26.42 0.58
C VAL A 244 -7.70 -26.97 1.85
N ALA A 245 -6.79 -27.95 1.71
CA ALA A 245 -6.07 -28.54 2.85
C ALA A 245 -5.25 -27.49 3.63
N PHE A 246 -4.53 -26.60 2.94
CA PHE A 246 -3.72 -25.54 3.56
C PHE A 246 -4.58 -24.52 4.29
N LEU A 247 -5.78 -24.26 3.78
CA LEU A 247 -6.70 -23.33 4.41
C LEU A 247 -7.24 -23.89 5.74
N TYR A 248 -7.37 -25.21 5.91
CA TYR A 248 -7.70 -25.80 7.20
C TYR A 248 -6.57 -25.63 8.23
N ASP A 249 -5.31 -25.84 7.80
CA ASP A 249 -4.15 -25.60 8.66
C ASP A 249 -4.06 -24.12 9.08
N LEU A 250 -4.33 -23.20 8.14
CA LEU A 250 -4.40 -21.77 8.39
C LEU A 250 -5.50 -21.40 9.41
N LEU A 251 -6.69 -22.00 9.27
CA LEU A 251 -7.80 -21.77 10.17
C LEU A 251 -7.49 -22.28 11.58
N GLY A 252 -6.94 -23.50 11.68
CA GLY A 252 -6.48 -24.07 12.96
C GLY A 252 -5.42 -23.20 13.62
N ALA A 253 -4.40 -22.78 12.86
CA ALA A 253 -3.35 -21.87 13.29
C ALA A 253 -3.92 -20.56 13.84
N SER A 254 -4.85 -19.93 13.12
CA SER A 254 -5.44 -18.66 13.54
C SER A 254 -6.33 -18.76 14.79
N GLN A 255 -7.03 -19.88 14.97
CA GLN A 255 -8.00 -20.03 16.06
C GLN A 255 -7.38 -20.55 17.34
N GLU A 256 -6.55 -21.58 17.22
CA GLU A 256 -5.95 -22.29 18.35
C GLU A 256 -4.56 -21.75 18.69
N HIS A 257 -3.97 -20.91 17.82
CA HIS A 257 -2.56 -20.52 17.91
C HIS A 257 -1.65 -21.76 17.97
N LYS A 258 -2.01 -22.78 17.18
CA LYS A 258 -1.32 -24.08 17.14
C LYS A 258 -1.24 -24.63 15.73
N ILE A 259 -0.12 -25.27 15.43
CA ILE A 259 0.05 -26.10 14.24
C ILE A 259 0.19 -27.57 14.62
N LYS A 260 -0.18 -28.47 13.70
CA LYS A 260 -0.06 -29.92 13.89
C LYS A 260 0.99 -30.49 12.94
N PRO A 261 2.27 -30.58 13.36
CA PRO A 261 3.28 -31.23 12.54
C PRO A 261 2.97 -32.73 12.38
N LYS A 262 3.32 -33.28 11.22
CA LYS A 262 3.03 -34.68 10.87
C LYS A 262 3.72 -35.63 11.87
N LYS A 263 2.94 -36.52 12.50
CA LYS A 263 3.37 -37.47 13.56
C LYS A 263 3.77 -36.87 14.91
N PHE A 264 3.79 -35.55 15.09
CA PHE A 264 4.17 -34.90 16.36
C PHE A 264 2.99 -34.28 17.10
N ALA A 265 3.20 -33.88 18.35
CA ALA A 265 2.23 -33.13 19.13
C ALA A 265 1.94 -31.76 18.49
N GLN A 266 0.75 -31.20 18.75
CA GLN A 266 0.49 -29.81 18.38
C GLN A 266 1.55 -28.91 19.02
N THR A 267 1.96 -27.87 18.29
CA THR A 267 2.97 -26.91 18.71
C THR A 267 2.34 -25.53 18.70
N ASP A 268 2.49 -24.79 19.80
CA ASP A 268 2.01 -23.41 19.91
C ASP A 268 2.80 -22.48 18.98
N ILE A 269 2.09 -21.50 18.42
CA ILE A 269 2.64 -20.43 17.59
C ILE A 269 2.14 -19.07 18.11
N ASP A 270 2.99 -18.06 18.03
CA ASP A 270 2.76 -16.69 18.49
C ASP A 270 3.11 -15.74 17.35
N GLU A 271 2.16 -15.48 16.46
CA GLU A 271 2.42 -14.71 15.24
C GLU A 271 1.16 -14.06 14.67
N VAL A 272 1.37 -13.03 13.86
CA VAL A 272 0.32 -12.36 13.10
C VAL A 272 0.20 -12.98 11.72
N ILE A 273 -0.98 -13.51 11.41
CA ILE A 273 -1.28 -14.12 10.11
C ILE A 273 -1.96 -13.09 9.18
N ILE A 274 -1.29 -12.74 8.08
CA ILE A 274 -1.80 -11.79 7.08
C ILE A 274 -1.84 -12.46 5.71
N GLY A 275 -3.03 -12.58 5.13
CA GLY A 275 -3.21 -12.99 3.74
C GLY A 275 -3.63 -11.82 2.87
N HIS A 276 -3.24 -11.84 1.59
CA HIS A 276 -3.79 -10.89 0.63
C HIS A 276 -4.35 -11.60 -0.60
N THR A 277 -5.42 -11.06 -1.17
CA THR A 277 -6.09 -11.64 -2.34
C THR A 277 -6.60 -10.57 -3.30
N ASN A 278 -6.88 -10.98 -4.53
CA ASN A 278 -7.48 -10.14 -5.56
C ASN A 278 -9.00 -10.35 -5.64
N GLU A 279 -9.70 -9.45 -6.36
CA GLU A 279 -11.15 -9.52 -6.50
C GLU A 279 -11.64 -10.78 -7.25
N PRO A 280 -11.06 -11.17 -8.40
CA PRO A 280 -11.48 -12.39 -9.09
C PRO A 280 -11.43 -13.65 -8.22
N GLU A 281 -10.33 -13.90 -7.50
CA GLU A 281 -10.21 -15.08 -6.64
C GLU A 281 -11.20 -15.03 -5.47
N TYR A 282 -11.40 -13.85 -4.87
CA TYR A 282 -12.39 -13.67 -3.82
C TYR A 282 -13.81 -13.98 -4.30
N ARG A 283 -14.21 -13.51 -5.49
CA ARG A 283 -15.53 -13.79 -6.07
C ARG A 283 -15.73 -15.25 -6.43
N LYS A 284 -14.72 -15.92 -6.98
CA LYS A 284 -14.81 -17.36 -7.33
C LYS A 284 -15.19 -18.21 -6.12
N LEU A 285 -14.63 -17.88 -4.96
CA LEU A 285 -14.86 -18.67 -3.76
C LEU A 285 -16.09 -18.22 -2.95
N GLN A 286 -16.64 -17.02 -3.18
CA GLN A 286 -17.77 -16.48 -2.40
C GLN A 286 -19.00 -17.39 -2.28
N HIS A 287 -19.23 -18.24 -3.28
CA HIS A 287 -20.38 -19.16 -3.32
C HIS A 287 -20.08 -20.55 -2.73
N ASN A 288 -18.86 -20.79 -2.26
CA ASN A 288 -18.44 -22.06 -1.68
C ASN A 288 -18.72 -22.07 -0.16
N GLU A 289 -19.32 -23.13 0.38
CA GLU A 289 -19.50 -23.34 1.83
C GLU A 289 -18.19 -23.20 2.61
N PHE A 290 -17.06 -23.56 1.99
CA PHE A 290 -15.73 -23.36 2.56
C PHE A 290 -15.42 -21.88 2.88
N MET A 291 -15.86 -20.95 2.03
CA MET A 291 -15.68 -19.53 2.28
C MET A 291 -16.50 -19.04 3.46
N GLU A 292 -17.56 -19.73 3.86
CA GLU A 292 -18.33 -19.36 5.03
C GLU A 292 -17.47 -19.51 6.30
N ALA A 293 -16.80 -20.66 6.45
CA ALA A 293 -15.88 -20.90 7.56
C ALA A 293 -14.70 -19.91 7.55
N LEU A 294 -14.12 -19.65 6.38
CA LEU A 294 -13.02 -18.68 6.25
C LEU A 294 -13.47 -17.25 6.54
N ARG A 295 -14.71 -16.87 6.18
CA ARG A 295 -15.25 -15.53 6.38
C ARG A 295 -15.44 -15.21 7.86
N ASP A 296 -15.90 -16.17 8.66
CA ASP A 296 -16.05 -15.98 10.11
C ASP A 296 -14.70 -15.87 10.83
N ARG A 297 -13.67 -16.49 10.24
CA ARG A 297 -12.30 -16.55 10.78
C ARG A 297 -11.34 -15.53 10.18
N THR A 298 -11.82 -14.70 9.27
CA THR A 298 -11.02 -13.62 8.66
C THR A 298 -11.56 -12.25 9.02
N VAL A 299 -10.66 -11.29 9.18
CA VAL A 299 -11.01 -9.88 9.16
C VAL A 299 -10.63 -9.31 7.80
N LYS A 300 -11.64 -9.16 6.95
CA LYS A 300 -11.46 -8.58 5.62
C LYS A 300 -11.26 -7.07 5.70
N ILE A 301 -10.17 -6.58 5.10
CA ILE A 301 -9.89 -5.16 4.94
C ILE A 301 -9.75 -4.85 3.46
N ASP A 302 -10.69 -4.05 2.96
CA ASP A 302 -10.69 -3.63 1.56
C ASP A 302 -9.66 -2.51 1.34
N ILE A 303 -8.73 -2.77 0.43
CA ILE A 303 -7.68 -1.87 -0.02
C ILE A 303 -7.97 -1.48 -1.49
N PRO A 304 -8.76 -0.41 -1.72
CA PRO A 304 -9.09 0.07 -3.06
C PRO A 304 -7.91 0.82 -3.70
N TYR A 305 -8.04 1.15 -4.98
CA TYR A 305 -7.20 2.17 -5.60
C TYR A 305 -7.48 3.56 -5.01
N ILE A 306 -6.52 4.47 -5.21
CA ILE A 306 -6.64 5.87 -4.77
C ILE A 306 -7.73 6.58 -5.56
N THR A 307 -8.55 7.36 -4.84
CA THR A 307 -9.67 8.16 -5.37
C THR A 307 -9.46 9.67 -5.25
N LYS A 308 -8.28 10.10 -4.76
CA LYS A 308 -7.87 11.51 -4.67
C LYS A 308 -6.79 11.80 -5.69
N LEU A 309 -7.02 12.80 -6.53
CA LEU A 309 -6.09 13.17 -7.61
C LEU A 309 -4.69 13.54 -7.08
N SER A 310 -4.62 14.39 -6.06
CA SER A 310 -3.35 14.81 -5.45
C SER A 310 -2.51 13.66 -4.91
N GLU A 311 -3.16 12.62 -4.37
CA GLU A 311 -2.49 11.43 -3.84
C GLU A 311 -2.05 10.48 -4.96
N GLU A 312 -2.81 10.40 -6.05
CA GLU A 312 -2.44 9.62 -7.23
C GLU A 312 -1.22 10.22 -7.95
N ILE A 313 -1.14 11.56 -8.05
CA ILE A 313 0.00 12.25 -8.66
C ILE A 313 1.31 11.88 -7.95
N LYS A 314 1.30 11.84 -6.61
CA LYS A 314 2.47 11.48 -5.78
C LYS A 314 3.01 10.08 -6.10
N ILE A 315 2.15 9.13 -6.49
CA ILE A 315 2.59 7.80 -6.93
C ILE A 315 3.54 7.93 -8.12
N TYR A 316 3.16 8.75 -9.11
CA TYR A 316 3.94 8.88 -10.34
C TYR A 316 5.16 9.77 -10.15
N GLU A 317 5.05 10.87 -9.41
CA GLU A 317 6.17 11.79 -9.13
C GLU A 317 7.33 11.09 -8.44
N LYS A 318 7.07 10.05 -7.65
CA LYS A 318 8.09 9.24 -7.01
C LYS A 318 9.10 8.63 -7.99
N ASP A 319 8.62 8.15 -9.13
CA ASP A 319 9.45 7.49 -10.15
C ASP A 319 9.79 8.43 -11.31
N TYR A 320 8.88 9.35 -11.66
CA TYR A 320 8.95 10.24 -12.81
C TYR A 320 9.20 11.69 -12.39
N ASN A 321 10.38 11.93 -11.81
CA ASN A 321 10.82 13.28 -11.43
C ASN A 321 12.19 13.62 -12.05
N PRO A 322 12.61 14.90 -12.03
CA PRO A 322 13.88 15.34 -12.62
C PRO A 322 15.14 14.67 -12.05
N SER A 323 15.08 14.12 -10.83
CA SER A 323 16.24 13.44 -10.22
C SER A 323 16.45 12.03 -10.79
N ARG A 324 15.37 11.35 -11.18
CA ARG A 324 15.38 9.99 -11.73
C ARG A 324 15.39 9.97 -13.25
N ILE A 325 14.62 10.85 -13.88
CA ILE A 325 14.52 10.93 -15.34
C ILE A 325 15.59 11.90 -15.85
N LYS A 326 16.69 11.33 -16.39
CA LYS A 326 17.80 12.10 -16.96
C LYS A 326 17.67 12.20 -18.47
N GLY A 327 17.96 13.38 -19.02
CA GLY A 327 17.99 13.61 -20.47
C GLY A 327 16.62 13.73 -21.14
N LYS A 328 15.52 13.65 -20.38
CA LYS A 328 14.17 13.97 -20.87
C LYS A 328 13.45 14.92 -19.92
N HIS A 329 12.77 15.92 -20.48
CA HIS A 329 11.91 16.84 -19.75
C HIS A 329 10.48 16.29 -19.69
N ILE A 330 9.84 16.35 -18.53
CA ILE A 330 8.41 16.06 -18.38
C ILE A 330 7.70 17.40 -18.26
N ALA A 331 6.89 17.74 -19.27
CA ALA A 331 6.16 19.00 -19.29
C ALA A 331 5.13 19.06 -18.14
N PRO A 332 4.80 20.26 -17.66
CA PRO A 332 3.77 20.47 -16.65
C PRO A 332 2.45 19.75 -16.97
N HIS A 333 1.71 19.38 -15.93
CA HIS A 333 0.44 18.64 -16.01
C HIS A 333 0.49 17.25 -16.66
N THR A 334 1.63 16.77 -17.18
CA THR A 334 1.71 15.45 -17.81
C THR A 334 1.27 14.33 -16.86
N LEU A 335 1.87 14.28 -15.67
CA LEU A 335 1.51 13.28 -14.66
C LEU A 335 0.12 13.54 -14.07
N GLU A 336 -0.28 14.80 -13.94
CA GLU A 336 -1.61 15.19 -13.46
C GLU A 336 -2.72 14.69 -14.38
N MET A 337 -2.59 14.85 -15.70
CA MET A 337 -3.60 14.40 -16.66
C MET A 337 -3.70 12.87 -16.70
N ALA A 338 -2.56 12.18 -16.63
CA ALA A 338 -2.54 10.72 -16.53
C ALA A 338 -3.20 10.22 -15.24
N ALA A 339 -2.89 10.84 -14.10
CA ALA A 339 -3.50 10.56 -12.80
C ALA A 339 -4.99 10.86 -12.78
N MET A 340 -5.41 11.98 -13.39
CA MET A 340 -6.80 12.38 -13.48
C MET A 340 -7.62 11.34 -14.24
N TRP A 341 -7.14 10.92 -15.40
CA TRP A 341 -7.79 9.86 -16.15
C TRP A 341 -7.88 8.56 -15.34
N ALA A 342 -6.78 8.14 -14.72
CA ALA A 342 -6.74 6.94 -13.90
C ALA A 342 -7.78 6.98 -12.78
N VAL A 343 -7.88 8.09 -12.05
CA VAL A 343 -8.86 8.23 -10.96
C VAL A 343 -10.29 8.26 -11.49
N LEU A 344 -10.56 8.94 -12.61
CA LEU A 344 -11.89 8.93 -13.22
C LEU A 344 -12.33 7.50 -13.57
N THR A 345 -11.44 6.64 -14.05
CA THR A 345 -11.80 5.23 -14.33
C THR A 345 -12.18 4.41 -13.08
N ARG A 346 -11.82 4.90 -11.89
CA ARG A 346 -12.00 4.21 -10.59
C ARG A 346 -13.20 4.73 -9.79
N LEU A 347 -13.74 5.88 -10.17
CA LEU A 347 -14.91 6.46 -9.53
C LEU A 347 -16.19 5.81 -10.07
N GLU A 348 -17.11 5.51 -9.15
CA GLU A 348 -18.49 5.16 -9.48
C GLU A 348 -19.22 6.38 -10.00
N GLU A 349 -20.15 6.17 -10.93
CA GLU A 349 -21.03 7.24 -11.42
C GLU A 349 -21.83 7.85 -10.25
N PRO A 350 -21.90 9.18 -10.14
CA PRO A 350 -22.72 9.83 -9.13
C PRO A 350 -24.19 9.43 -9.28
N LYS A 351 -24.86 9.11 -8.17
CA LYS A 351 -26.33 8.86 -8.17
C LYS A 351 -27.14 10.13 -8.42
N LYS A 352 -26.57 11.29 -8.11
CA LYS A 352 -27.18 12.62 -8.34
C LYS A 352 -26.90 13.04 -9.78
N ALA A 353 -27.95 13.23 -10.59
CA ALA A 353 -27.85 13.56 -12.01
C ALA A 353 -27.08 14.88 -12.29
N ASP A 354 -27.10 15.82 -11.35
CA ASP A 354 -26.47 17.13 -11.51
C ASP A 354 -24.96 17.14 -11.21
N LEU A 355 -24.38 16.00 -10.86
CA LEU A 355 -22.97 15.88 -10.53
C LEU A 355 -22.24 15.05 -11.59
N THR A 356 -21.30 15.68 -12.29
CA THR A 356 -20.40 14.97 -13.21
C THR A 356 -19.30 14.23 -12.45
N LEU A 357 -18.70 13.22 -13.09
CA LEU A 357 -17.58 12.47 -12.53
C LEU A 357 -16.35 13.35 -12.23
N LEU A 358 -16.09 14.34 -13.10
CA LEU A 358 -15.00 15.31 -12.91
C LEU A 358 -15.26 16.24 -11.71
N GLN A 359 -16.49 16.70 -11.52
CA GLN A 359 -16.87 17.46 -10.32
C GLN A 359 -16.74 16.60 -9.05
N LYS A 360 -17.17 15.33 -9.10
CA LYS A 360 -16.97 14.37 -7.99
C LYS A 360 -15.49 14.19 -7.66
N LEU A 361 -14.62 14.04 -8.66
CA LEU A 361 -13.17 13.99 -8.48
C LEU A 361 -12.64 15.25 -7.77
N ARG A 362 -13.05 16.43 -8.22
CA ARG A 362 -12.65 17.72 -7.64
C ARG A 362 -13.07 17.82 -6.16
N LEU A 363 -14.32 17.45 -5.83
CA LEU A 363 -14.81 17.39 -4.45
C LEU A 363 -13.98 16.43 -3.59
N TYR A 364 -13.67 15.25 -4.12
CA TYR A 364 -12.84 14.27 -3.42
C TYR A 364 -11.42 14.74 -3.16
N ASN A 365 -10.90 15.56 -4.07
CA ASN A 365 -9.60 16.22 -3.97
C ASN A 365 -9.63 17.51 -3.13
N GLY A 366 -10.74 17.82 -2.46
CA GLY A 366 -10.86 18.95 -1.53
C GLY A 366 -11.21 20.29 -2.16
N LYS A 367 -11.55 20.35 -3.47
CA LYS A 367 -12.08 21.58 -4.07
C LYS A 367 -13.54 21.79 -3.63
N THR A 368 -13.89 23.02 -3.30
CA THR A 368 -15.28 23.42 -3.00
C THR A 368 -16.02 23.71 -4.31
N LEU A 369 -17.25 23.21 -4.43
CA LEU A 369 -18.16 23.54 -5.53
C LEU A 369 -19.42 24.21 -4.98
N PRO A 370 -20.03 25.16 -5.71
CA PRO A 370 -21.30 25.75 -5.31
C PRO A 370 -22.36 24.67 -5.05
N GLY A 371 -23.07 24.76 -3.92
CA GLY A 371 -24.09 23.78 -3.53
C GLY A 371 -23.57 22.51 -2.85
N PHE A 372 -22.26 22.37 -2.64
CA PHE A 372 -21.68 21.21 -1.94
C PHE A 372 -20.92 21.64 -0.67
N THR A 373 -21.28 21.01 0.45
CA THR A 373 -20.58 21.14 1.73
C THR A 373 -19.67 19.94 1.99
N GLU A 374 -18.77 20.04 2.98
CA GLU A 374 -17.95 18.90 3.40
C GLU A 374 -18.78 17.69 3.84
N ASP A 375 -19.95 17.92 4.44
CA ASP A 375 -20.83 16.84 4.87
C ASP A 375 -21.47 16.14 3.68
N ASN A 376 -21.83 16.87 2.62
CA ASN A 376 -22.27 16.24 1.38
C ASN A 376 -21.18 15.38 0.73
N VAL A 377 -19.90 15.79 0.81
CA VAL A 377 -18.78 14.97 0.32
C VAL A 377 -18.63 13.68 1.14
N LYS A 378 -18.83 13.75 2.46
CA LYS A 378 -18.83 12.56 3.32
C LYS A 378 -19.98 11.61 2.99
N GLU A 379 -21.17 12.14 2.67
CA GLU A 379 -22.32 11.35 2.24
C GLU A 379 -22.05 10.68 0.89
N LEU A 380 -21.54 11.42 -0.10
CA LEU A 380 -21.15 10.89 -1.42
C LEU A 380 -20.19 9.70 -1.28
N ARG A 381 -19.19 9.80 -0.39
CA ARG A 381 -18.25 8.70 -0.12
C ARG A 381 -18.88 7.49 0.57
N LYS A 382 -19.99 7.66 1.30
CA LYS A 382 -20.72 6.55 1.94
C LYS A 382 -21.70 5.88 0.98
N GLU A 383 -22.22 6.63 0.01
CA GLU A 383 -23.16 6.11 -1.00
C GLU A 383 -22.50 5.16 -2.00
N ALA A 384 -21.21 5.37 -2.27
CA ALA A 384 -20.41 4.52 -3.15
C ALA A 384 -19.95 3.25 -2.40
N MET A 385 -20.22 2.09 -2.99
CA MET A 385 -20.02 0.80 -2.29
C MET A 385 -18.69 0.13 -2.63
N ARG A 386 -18.26 0.26 -3.88
CA ARG A 386 -17.09 -0.39 -4.50
C ARG A 386 -16.15 0.64 -5.14
N GLU A 387 -16.18 1.88 -4.65
CA GLU A 387 -15.34 2.97 -5.16
C GLU A 387 -13.85 2.59 -5.11
N GLY A 388 -13.16 2.68 -6.24
CA GLY A 388 -11.76 2.29 -6.37
C GLY A 388 -11.48 0.78 -6.37
N MET A 389 -12.49 -0.08 -6.29
CA MET A 389 -12.30 -1.53 -6.41
C MET A 389 -12.18 -1.99 -7.87
N ASP A 390 -12.66 -1.16 -8.79
CA ASP A 390 -12.59 -1.34 -10.23
C ASP A 390 -11.87 -0.14 -10.86
N GLY A 391 -11.43 -0.26 -12.12
CA GLY A 391 -10.70 0.80 -12.82
C GLY A 391 -9.28 0.42 -13.24
N ILE A 392 -8.57 1.40 -13.80
CA ILE A 392 -7.20 1.24 -14.29
C ILE A 392 -6.20 1.25 -13.15
N SER A 393 -5.33 0.24 -13.12
CA SER A 393 -4.26 0.13 -12.11
C SER A 393 -3.19 1.23 -12.28
N PRO A 394 -2.56 1.69 -11.19
CA PRO A 394 -1.41 2.59 -11.29
C PRO A 394 -0.27 2.02 -12.14
N ARG A 395 -0.05 0.69 -12.07
CA ARG A 395 0.98 -0.01 -12.87
C ARG A 395 0.79 0.17 -14.37
N TYR A 396 -0.46 0.17 -14.84
CA TYR A 396 -0.74 0.41 -16.25
C TYR A 396 -0.38 1.83 -16.66
N ILE A 397 -0.66 2.83 -15.81
CA ILE A 397 -0.31 4.22 -16.09
C ILE A 397 1.21 4.40 -16.13
N GLN A 398 1.93 3.81 -15.17
CA GLN A 398 3.40 3.80 -15.15
C GLN A 398 3.96 3.17 -16.43
N ASP A 399 3.44 2.02 -16.87
CA ASP A 399 3.84 1.38 -18.13
C ASP A 399 3.68 2.34 -19.33
N LYS A 400 2.56 3.06 -19.43
CA LYS A 400 2.32 4.00 -20.53
C LYS A 400 3.18 5.27 -20.45
N ILE A 401 3.44 5.78 -19.26
CA ILE A 401 4.41 6.88 -19.07
C ILE A 401 5.80 6.42 -19.49
N SER A 402 6.23 5.22 -19.09
CA SER A 402 7.51 4.64 -19.48
C SER A 402 7.63 4.43 -20.99
N ASN A 403 6.59 3.93 -21.66
CA ASN A 403 6.59 3.78 -23.11
C ASN A 403 6.69 5.13 -23.84
N ALA A 404 5.95 6.13 -23.36
CA ALA A 404 6.06 7.49 -23.86
C ALA A 404 7.49 8.04 -23.64
N LEU A 405 8.13 7.71 -22.51
CA LEU A 405 9.52 8.10 -22.17
C LEU A 405 10.56 7.42 -23.03
N VAL A 406 10.30 6.25 -23.57
CA VAL A 406 11.23 5.59 -24.50
C VAL A 406 11.03 6.09 -25.93
N SER A 407 9.82 6.53 -26.29
CA SER A 407 9.50 7.03 -27.63
C SER A 407 10.38 8.22 -28.06
N ASP A 408 10.88 8.16 -29.30
CA ASP A 408 11.68 9.22 -29.92
C ASP A 408 10.83 10.40 -30.44
N LYS A 409 9.49 10.29 -30.39
CA LYS A 409 8.56 11.28 -30.93
C LYS A 409 8.62 12.67 -30.27
N GLY A 410 9.23 12.77 -29.09
CA GLY A 410 9.20 13.98 -28.26
C GLY A 410 10.48 14.81 -28.26
N GLU A 411 11.52 14.43 -29.02
CA GLU A 411 12.82 15.15 -29.06
C GLU A 411 13.38 15.50 -27.66
N GLY A 412 13.30 14.57 -26.71
CA GLY A 412 13.76 14.79 -25.33
C GLY A 412 12.75 15.49 -24.41
N CYS A 413 11.50 15.71 -24.83
CA CYS A 413 10.41 16.21 -24.00
C CYS A 413 9.19 15.30 -24.09
N ILE A 414 8.48 15.14 -22.97
CA ILE A 414 7.16 14.53 -22.91
C ILE A 414 6.13 15.57 -22.55
N ASN A 415 5.00 15.53 -23.24
CA ASN A 415 3.84 16.36 -22.94
C ASN A 415 2.60 15.50 -22.59
N PRO A 416 1.53 16.12 -22.05
CA PRO A 416 0.31 15.39 -21.68
C PRO A 416 -0.31 14.61 -22.84
N PHE A 417 -0.32 15.17 -24.06
CA PHE A 417 -0.92 14.51 -25.22
C PHE A 417 -0.21 13.22 -25.62
N MET A 418 1.12 13.18 -25.53
CA MET A 418 1.89 11.96 -25.79
C MET A 418 1.47 10.82 -24.86
N VAL A 419 1.35 11.10 -23.57
CA VAL A 419 0.93 10.11 -22.57
C VAL A 419 -0.53 9.72 -22.75
N LEU A 420 -1.44 10.68 -22.98
CA LEU A 420 -2.85 10.39 -23.22
C LEU A 420 -3.07 9.55 -24.49
N ASN A 421 -2.30 9.77 -25.54
CA ASN A 421 -2.35 8.96 -26.76
C ASN A 421 -1.84 7.54 -26.52
N GLU A 422 -0.81 7.38 -25.70
CA GLU A 422 -0.27 6.06 -25.32
C GLU A 422 -1.23 5.30 -24.40
N LEU A 423 -1.95 6.00 -23.52
CA LEU A 423 -3.06 5.45 -22.75
C LEU A 423 -4.20 4.99 -23.67
N GLU A 424 -4.59 5.82 -24.64
CA GLU A 424 -5.65 5.51 -25.60
C GLU A 424 -5.32 4.29 -26.48
N SER A 425 -4.09 4.24 -27.02
CA SER A 425 -3.62 3.13 -27.85
C SER A 425 -3.56 1.83 -27.06
N GLY A 426 -3.10 1.91 -25.81
CA GLY A 426 -2.96 0.78 -24.91
C GLY A 426 -4.29 0.12 -24.52
N LEU A 427 -5.43 0.82 -24.60
CA LEU A 427 -6.73 0.25 -24.26
C LEU A 427 -7.14 -0.91 -25.19
N ARG A 428 -6.65 -0.92 -26.44
CA ARG A 428 -6.97 -1.96 -27.44
C ARG A 428 -6.41 -3.33 -27.05
N HIS A 429 -5.27 -3.35 -26.36
CA HIS A 429 -4.55 -4.57 -26.01
C HIS A 429 -4.62 -4.88 -24.50
N HIS A 430 -5.45 -4.15 -23.74
CA HIS A 430 -5.55 -4.33 -22.30
C HIS A 430 -6.32 -5.62 -21.95
N SER A 431 -5.61 -6.62 -21.42
CA SER A 431 -6.16 -7.96 -21.12
C SER A 431 -7.34 -7.96 -20.15
N LEU A 432 -7.34 -7.06 -19.15
CA LEU A 432 -8.41 -6.99 -18.14
C LEU A 432 -9.67 -6.23 -18.59
N ILE A 433 -9.63 -5.50 -19.72
CA ILE A 433 -10.79 -4.77 -20.22
C ILE A 433 -11.38 -5.61 -21.34
N THR A 434 -12.38 -6.43 -21.02
CA THR A 434 -13.00 -7.35 -21.98
C THR A 434 -14.24 -6.78 -22.65
N SER A 435 -14.91 -5.83 -22.02
CA SER A 435 -16.14 -5.19 -22.52
C SER A 435 -15.85 -4.00 -23.44
N GLU A 436 -16.46 -3.99 -24.63
CA GLU A 436 -16.40 -2.82 -25.53
C GLU A 436 -17.09 -1.59 -24.95
N GLU A 437 -18.15 -1.76 -24.16
CA GLU A 437 -18.81 -0.66 -23.47
C GLU A 437 -17.85 0.01 -22.48
N LEU A 438 -17.07 -0.79 -21.75
CA LEU A 438 -16.06 -0.29 -20.81
C LEU A 438 -14.91 0.42 -21.55
N ARG A 439 -14.45 -0.12 -22.68
CA ARG A 439 -13.45 0.54 -23.54
C ARG A 439 -13.95 1.87 -24.05
N LYS A 440 -15.20 1.94 -24.50
CA LYS A 440 -15.83 3.18 -24.95
C LYS A 440 -15.89 4.21 -23.82
N ARG A 441 -16.39 3.82 -22.64
CA ARG A 441 -16.43 4.68 -21.45
C ARG A 441 -15.06 5.27 -21.12
N TYR A 442 -14.01 4.45 -21.11
CA TYR A 442 -12.65 4.93 -20.81
C TYR A 442 -12.07 5.86 -21.87
N ARG A 443 -12.44 5.68 -23.15
CA ARG A 443 -12.09 6.60 -24.22
C ARG A 443 -12.82 7.94 -24.08
N ASP A 444 -14.10 7.91 -23.73
CA ASP A 444 -14.87 9.13 -23.48
C ASP A 444 -14.28 9.92 -22.31
N LEU A 445 -13.82 9.24 -21.25
CA LEU A 445 -13.09 9.86 -20.13
C LEU A 445 -11.76 10.49 -20.56
N LEU A 446 -11.04 9.93 -21.55
CA LEU A 446 -9.86 10.61 -22.11
C LEU A 446 -10.25 11.93 -22.78
N GLY A 447 -11.40 11.97 -23.46
CA GLY A 447 -11.95 13.20 -24.04
C GLY A 447 -12.19 14.27 -22.98
N VAL A 448 -12.79 13.90 -21.84
CA VAL A 448 -13.01 14.81 -20.69
C VAL A 448 -11.69 15.37 -20.15
N VAL A 449 -10.66 14.52 -20.01
CA VAL A 449 -9.34 14.97 -19.52
C VAL A 449 -8.63 15.88 -20.52
N LYS A 450 -8.75 15.61 -21.83
CA LYS A 450 -8.22 16.49 -22.88
C LYS A 450 -8.87 17.88 -22.81
N GLN A 451 -10.19 17.95 -22.64
CA GLN A 451 -10.91 19.22 -22.46
C GLN A 451 -10.48 19.96 -21.19
N GLU A 452 -10.36 19.25 -20.06
CA GLU A 452 -9.88 19.84 -18.81
C GLU A 452 -8.46 20.42 -18.97
N TYR A 453 -7.55 19.72 -19.66
CA TYR A 453 -6.22 20.22 -19.95
C TYR A 453 -6.25 21.48 -20.81
N GLU A 454 -7.09 21.52 -21.85
CA GLU A 454 -7.26 22.71 -22.69
C GLU A 454 -7.70 23.90 -21.85
N ASP A 455 -8.64 23.71 -20.92
CA ASP A 455 -9.11 24.79 -20.05
C ASP A 455 -8.05 25.25 -19.06
N ILE A 456 -7.27 24.33 -18.49
CA ILE A 456 -6.10 24.66 -17.65
C ILE A 456 -5.10 25.49 -18.46
N ALA A 457 -4.69 25.00 -19.62
CA ALA A 457 -3.72 25.66 -20.48
C ALA A 457 -4.20 27.05 -20.94
N LYS A 458 -5.48 27.19 -21.34
CA LYS A 458 -6.07 28.49 -21.70
C LYS A 458 -5.98 29.48 -20.53
N ASN A 459 -6.38 29.05 -19.33
CA ASN A 459 -6.35 29.91 -18.14
C ASN A 459 -4.92 30.31 -17.75
N GLU A 460 -3.95 29.40 -17.84
CA GLU A 460 -2.55 29.68 -17.53
C GLU A 460 -1.92 30.63 -18.56
N VAL A 461 -2.17 30.42 -19.84
CA VAL A 461 -1.71 31.32 -20.91
C VAL A 461 -2.32 32.71 -20.75
N GLN A 462 -3.63 32.81 -20.46
CA GLN A 462 -4.28 34.09 -20.19
C GLN A 462 -3.66 34.80 -18.98
N ARG A 463 -3.38 34.08 -17.89
CA ARG A 463 -2.71 34.63 -16.70
C ARG A 463 -1.29 35.09 -17.01
N ALA A 464 -0.52 34.29 -17.76
CA ALA A 464 0.85 34.64 -18.13
C ALA A 464 0.90 35.91 -18.99
N ILE A 465 0.00 36.04 -19.97
CA ILE A 465 -0.13 37.25 -20.79
C ILE A 465 -0.57 38.44 -19.93
N SER A 466 -1.51 38.23 -19.00
CA SER A 466 -2.02 39.29 -18.11
C SER A 466 -1.01 39.74 -17.05
N ALA A 467 0.04 38.97 -16.80
CA ALA A 467 1.10 39.32 -15.85
C ALA A 467 2.21 40.18 -16.48
N ASP A 468 2.27 40.30 -17.81
CA ASP A 468 3.18 41.20 -18.50
C ASP A 468 2.53 42.59 -18.63
N GLU A 469 2.61 43.37 -17.54
CA GLU A 469 2.10 44.74 -17.49
C GLU A 469 2.69 45.62 -18.61
N GLU A 470 3.95 45.40 -19.03
CA GLU A 470 4.54 46.13 -20.12
C GLU A 470 3.93 45.76 -21.48
N ALA A 471 3.66 44.48 -21.73
CA ALA A 471 2.97 44.05 -22.95
C ALA A 471 1.55 44.59 -23.02
N ILE A 472 0.82 44.58 -21.89
CA ILE A 472 -0.53 45.16 -21.80
C ILE A 472 -0.46 46.68 -22.02
N ALA A 473 0.45 47.39 -21.35
CA ALA A 473 0.63 48.83 -21.53
C ALA A 473 1.00 49.18 -22.98
N ARG A 474 1.86 48.39 -23.64
CA ARG A 474 2.19 48.54 -25.06
C ARG A 474 0.97 48.33 -25.96
N LEU A 475 0.17 47.30 -25.70
CA LEU A 475 -1.05 47.01 -26.46
C LEU A 475 -2.10 48.13 -26.28
N CYS A 476 -2.34 48.57 -25.04
CA CYS A 476 -3.26 49.67 -24.73
C CYS A 476 -2.78 50.99 -25.34
N SER A 477 -1.49 51.31 -25.25
CA SER A 477 -0.93 52.51 -25.87
C SER A 477 -1.08 52.47 -27.39
N ASN A 478 -0.79 51.32 -28.01
CA ASN A 478 -0.96 51.15 -29.46
C ASN A 478 -2.43 51.28 -29.87
N TYR A 479 -3.36 50.74 -29.08
CA TYR A 479 -4.79 50.93 -29.31
C TYR A 479 -5.21 52.41 -29.21
N ILE A 480 -4.81 53.11 -28.14
CA ILE A 480 -5.13 54.54 -27.93
C ILE A 480 -4.53 55.41 -29.04
N ASP A 481 -3.27 55.15 -29.45
CA ASP A 481 -2.62 55.88 -30.56
C ASP A 481 -3.42 55.74 -31.86
N ASN A 482 -3.92 54.53 -32.16
CA ASN A 482 -4.77 54.27 -33.33
C ASN A 482 -6.16 54.88 -33.20
N VAL A 483 -6.80 54.84 -32.03
CA VAL A 483 -8.11 55.46 -31.77
C VAL A 483 -8.03 56.99 -31.88
N LYS A 484 -6.95 57.59 -31.36
CA LYS A 484 -6.69 59.03 -31.48
C LYS A 484 -6.50 59.44 -32.93
N ALA A 485 -5.67 58.71 -33.68
CA ALA A 485 -5.48 58.97 -35.11
C ALA A 485 -6.79 58.81 -35.90
N TYR A 486 -7.60 57.79 -35.58
CA TYR A 486 -8.90 57.58 -36.21
C TYR A 486 -9.90 58.71 -35.95
N THR A 487 -10.00 59.16 -34.69
CA THR A 487 -10.94 60.22 -34.29
C THR A 487 -10.52 61.62 -34.77
N GLN A 488 -9.21 61.90 -34.78
CA GLN A 488 -8.66 63.20 -35.20
C GLN A 488 -8.33 63.28 -36.69
N ARG A 489 -8.50 62.17 -37.44
CA ARG A 489 -8.08 62.02 -38.85
C ARG A 489 -6.59 62.32 -39.05
N GLU A 490 -5.78 61.87 -38.11
CA GLU A 490 -4.32 61.93 -38.15
C GLU A 490 -3.74 60.56 -38.56
N ARG A 491 -2.43 60.53 -38.81
CA ARG A 491 -1.70 59.29 -39.13
C ARG A 491 -0.92 58.81 -37.92
N VAL A 492 -0.80 57.49 -37.78
CA VAL A 492 -0.03 56.85 -36.72
C VAL A 492 1.38 56.62 -37.23
N ARG A 493 2.38 57.10 -36.48
CA ARG A 493 3.78 56.82 -36.83
C ARG A 493 4.15 55.40 -36.43
N ASN A 494 4.44 54.55 -37.41
CA ASN A 494 4.85 53.17 -37.17
C ASN A 494 6.25 53.13 -36.55
N LYS A 495 6.37 52.50 -35.37
CA LYS A 495 7.62 52.46 -34.58
C LYS A 495 8.73 51.64 -35.23
N TYR A 496 8.41 50.74 -36.17
CA TYR A 496 9.37 49.84 -36.82
C TYR A 496 9.83 50.37 -38.18
N THR A 497 8.92 50.95 -38.97
CA THR A 497 9.23 51.51 -40.30
C THR A 497 9.55 53.00 -40.27
N GLY A 498 9.15 53.69 -39.19
CA GLY A 498 9.30 55.13 -39.01
C GLY A 498 8.36 55.98 -39.88
N GLN A 499 7.51 55.35 -40.70
CA GLN A 499 6.58 55.98 -41.63
C GLN A 499 5.22 56.27 -40.97
N ASP A 500 4.55 57.31 -41.46
CA ASP A 500 3.19 57.64 -41.05
C ASP A 500 2.19 56.78 -41.82
N GLU A 501 1.48 55.91 -41.10
CA GLU A 501 0.50 54.96 -41.63
C GLU A 501 -0.92 55.40 -41.24
N GLU A 502 -1.92 54.97 -42.01
CA GLU A 502 -3.32 55.15 -41.64
C GLU A 502 -3.65 54.32 -40.39
N PRO A 503 -4.57 54.78 -39.52
CA PRO A 503 -4.95 54.04 -38.31
C PRO A 503 -5.46 52.62 -38.63
N ASP A 504 -4.94 51.63 -37.92
CA ASP A 504 -5.26 50.21 -38.14
C ASP A 504 -6.63 49.86 -37.54
N GLU A 505 -7.67 50.00 -38.37
CA GLU A 505 -9.03 49.60 -38.01
C GLU A 505 -9.16 48.11 -37.68
N ARG A 506 -8.33 47.23 -38.27
CA ARG A 506 -8.40 45.79 -37.96
C ARG A 506 -7.90 45.52 -36.55
N LEU A 507 -6.79 46.14 -36.16
CA LEU A 507 -6.29 46.08 -34.79
C LEU A 507 -7.33 46.60 -33.81
N MET A 508 -7.89 47.79 -34.05
CA MET A 508 -8.90 48.38 -33.18
C MET A 508 -10.15 47.49 -33.04
N ARG A 509 -10.67 46.95 -34.15
CA ARG A 509 -11.82 46.03 -34.12
C ARG A 509 -11.53 44.73 -33.38
N SER A 510 -10.34 44.16 -33.56
CA SER A 510 -9.94 42.91 -32.88
C SER A 510 -9.91 43.02 -31.35
N ILE A 511 -9.71 44.24 -30.82
CA ILE A 511 -9.74 44.53 -29.39
C ILE A 511 -11.18 44.85 -28.96
N GLU A 512 -11.88 45.72 -29.69
CA GLU A 512 -13.28 46.12 -29.43
C GLU A 512 -14.25 44.94 -29.39
N GLU A 513 -14.07 43.94 -30.25
CA GLU A 513 -14.90 42.73 -30.27
C GLU A 513 -14.68 41.85 -29.04
N LYS A 514 -13.46 41.85 -28.47
CA LYS A 514 -13.14 41.08 -27.25
C LYS A 514 -13.68 41.72 -25.98
N ILE A 515 -14.08 42.98 -26.04
CA ILE A 515 -14.74 43.71 -24.94
C ILE A 515 -16.24 43.96 -25.25
N ASP A 516 -16.81 43.16 -26.15
CA ASP A 516 -18.23 43.15 -26.50
C ASP A 516 -18.78 44.47 -27.06
N ILE A 517 -17.96 45.24 -27.80
CA ILE A 517 -18.41 46.47 -28.47
C ILE A 517 -18.93 46.15 -29.89
N PRO A 518 -20.24 46.26 -30.13
CA PRO A 518 -20.83 45.95 -31.43
C PRO A 518 -20.42 46.97 -32.50
N GLU A 519 -20.37 46.53 -33.76
CA GLU A 519 -19.84 47.33 -34.88
C GLU A 519 -20.56 48.66 -35.09
N ASN A 520 -21.87 48.70 -34.82
CA ASN A 520 -22.68 49.92 -34.90
C ASN A 520 -22.36 50.97 -33.83
N ARG A 521 -21.68 50.59 -32.73
CA ARG A 521 -21.25 51.50 -31.66
C ARG A 521 -19.75 51.80 -31.69
N LYS A 522 -19.01 51.31 -32.69
CA LYS A 522 -17.54 51.50 -32.74
C LYS A 522 -17.15 52.98 -32.70
N ASP A 523 -17.87 53.82 -33.43
CA ASP A 523 -17.52 55.25 -33.55
C ASP A 523 -17.85 56.03 -32.27
N ASP A 524 -18.96 55.68 -31.60
CA ASP A 524 -19.33 56.27 -30.32
C ASP A 524 -18.33 55.87 -29.23
N PHE A 525 -17.99 54.58 -29.15
CA PHE A 525 -17.04 54.06 -28.17
C PHE A 525 -15.64 54.69 -28.35
N ARG A 526 -15.16 54.79 -29.59
CA ARG A 526 -13.87 55.44 -29.90
C ARG A 526 -13.84 56.91 -29.49
N ARG A 527 -14.98 57.62 -29.59
CA ARG A 527 -15.11 59.02 -29.14
C ARG A 527 -15.22 59.15 -27.63
N GLU A 528 -15.81 58.17 -26.94
CA GLU A 528 -15.93 58.16 -25.47
C GLU A 528 -14.58 57.87 -24.77
N ILE A 529 -13.66 57.17 -25.43
CA ILE A 529 -12.31 56.88 -24.92
C ILE A 529 -11.37 58.10 -24.99
N MET A 530 -11.61 59.00 -25.93
CA MET A 530 -10.84 60.23 -26.16
C MET A 530 -11.31 61.37 -25.25
#